data_AF-A0A314UY23-F1
#
_entry.id   AF-A0A314UY23-F1
#
_cell.length_a   1.000
_cell.length_b   1.000
_cell.length_c   1.000
_cell.angle_alpha   90.00
_cell.angle_beta   90.00
_cell.angle_gamma   90.00
#
_symmetry.space_group_name_H-M   'P 1'
#
loop_
_entity.id
_entity.type
_entity.pdbx_description
1 polymer ?
#
loop_
_entity_poly.entity_id
_entity_poly.type
_entity_poly.pdbx_seq_one_letter_code
_entity_poly.pdbx_strand_id
1 'polypeptide(L)'
;MVLNWAIGEENDSCNAAQKRQDFACKANSKCVKPVDRSAGYICQCLPGYQGNPYHPDGCQDIDECMTTSPCSETCENKPGYYTCRCPHGYKGDGKKNGTGCSKDFSLLLILSLGIGVGLLVLLVESSWPIYWGMKKQKYIKLKEKYFKENGGLLLQQQLASYHGVESVETTKIFTAEELEKATDNYHESIVVGEGGYGIVYKGILADNKVVAIKKSKVGIPAQKEQFVNEVIVLSQINHRNVVRLLGCCLETPVPLLVYEYITNDTLFHHIHGQKSKGSSLSWELRLKIAAETAGALAYLHSSTSTPIIHRDVKAMNILLDDNYTAKVSDFGASRLVPMDQTQFWSCPGGATNKQSSGFFCQA
;
A
#
# COMPACT_ATOMS: atom_id res chain seq x y z
N MET A 1 20.18 67.48 64.55
CA MET A 1 19.68 66.93 65.83
C MET A 1 18.22 66.53 65.61
N VAL A 2 17.97 65.28 65.24
CA VAL A 2 16.60 64.76 65.10
C VAL A 2 16.14 64.43 66.51
N LEU A 3 15.19 65.20 67.04
CA LEU A 3 14.58 64.90 68.32
C LEU A 3 13.80 63.59 68.16
N ASN A 4 14.23 62.53 68.82
CA ASN A 4 13.49 61.28 68.89
C ASN A 4 12.37 61.46 69.94
N TRP A 5 11.18 61.78 69.45
CA TRP A 5 9.98 61.98 70.26
C TRP A 5 8.94 60.88 69.95
N ALA A 6 8.12 60.53 70.95
CA ALA A 6 7.00 59.61 70.82
C ALA A 6 5.81 60.19 71.58
N ILE A 7 4.58 59.85 71.16
CA ILE A 7 3.34 60.33 71.78
C ILE A 7 2.84 59.28 72.78
N GLY A 8 2.53 59.72 74.00
CA GLY A 8 1.97 58.87 75.06
C GLY A 8 2.99 58.32 76.07
N GLU A 9 2.49 57.72 77.15
CA GLU A 9 3.28 57.11 78.25
C GLU A 9 3.45 55.58 78.10
N GLU A 10 4.11 54.91 79.05
CA GLU A 10 4.55 53.49 78.99
C GLU A 10 3.48 52.46 78.56
N ASN A 11 2.19 52.73 78.80
CA ASN A 11 1.08 51.83 78.45
C ASN A 11 0.26 52.26 77.21
N ASP A 12 0.64 53.34 76.52
CA ASP A 12 -0.05 53.81 75.31
C ASP A 12 0.36 53.02 74.07
N SER A 13 -0.24 51.84 73.91
CA SER A 13 -0.12 51.07 72.66
C SER A 13 -0.92 51.74 71.52
N CYS A 14 -0.53 51.50 70.26
CA CYS A 14 -1.29 51.96 69.10
C CYS A 14 -2.79 51.62 69.17
N ASN A 15 -3.13 50.43 69.68
CA ASN A 15 -4.51 49.96 69.83
C ASN A 15 -5.30 50.76 70.88
N ALA A 16 -4.63 51.27 71.91
CA ALA A 16 -5.22 52.15 72.91
C ALA A 16 -5.35 53.58 72.37
N ALA A 17 -4.30 54.08 71.70
CA ALA A 17 -4.24 55.43 71.17
C ALA A 17 -5.30 55.71 70.08
N GLN A 18 -5.56 54.75 69.20
CA GLN A 18 -6.58 54.90 68.13
C GLN A 18 -8.01 55.08 68.65
N LYS A 19 -8.29 54.69 69.90
CA LYS A 19 -9.61 54.81 70.51
C LYS A 19 -9.84 56.15 71.20
N ARG A 20 -8.81 56.99 71.31
CA ARG A 20 -8.91 58.30 71.95
C ARG A 20 -9.35 59.37 70.97
N GLN A 21 -10.02 60.39 71.50
CA GLN A 21 -10.50 61.54 70.72
C GLN A 21 -9.36 62.48 70.27
N ASP A 22 -8.22 62.43 70.96
CA ASP A 22 -7.00 63.19 70.70
C ASP A 22 -5.96 62.41 69.86
N PHE A 23 -6.38 61.37 69.11
CA PHE A 23 -5.48 60.58 68.29
C PHE A 23 -4.72 61.45 67.26
N ALA A 24 -3.39 61.37 67.33
CA ALA A 24 -2.52 62.31 66.63
C ALA A 24 -2.33 61.98 65.15
N CYS A 25 -2.34 60.70 64.76
CA CYS A 25 -2.13 60.30 63.37
C CYS A 25 -3.34 60.70 62.51
N LYS A 26 -3.07 61.43 61.42
CA LYS A 26 -4.10 61.92 60.50
C LYS A 26 -4.26 61.01 59.28
N ALA A 27 -5.02 61.46 58.27
CA ALA A 27 -5.37 60.65 57.10
C ALA A 27 -4.14 60.02 56.40
N ASN A 28 -4.34 58.85 55.79
CA ASN A 28 -3.31 58.09 55.06
C ASN A 28 -2.02 57.81 55.85
N SER A 29 -2.13 57.72 57.17
CA SER A 29 -1.04 57.35 58.06
C SER A 29 -1.45 56.20 58.98
N LYS A 30 -0.45 55.46 59.46
CA LYS A 30 -0.59 54.36 60.41
C LYS A 30 0.18 54.67 61.68
N CYS A 31 -0.34 54.14 62.79
CA CYS A 31 0.36 54.12 64.05
C CYS A 31 1.41 53.00 64.02
N VAL A 32 2.64 53.31 64.38
CA VAL A 32 3.73 52.33 64.52
C VAL A 32 4.44 52.53 65.87
N LYS A 33 4.96 51.43 66.42
CA LYS A 33 5.77 51.49 67.64
C LYS A 33 7.16 52.05 67.30
N PRO A 34 7.75 52.93 68.12
CA PRO A 34 9.11 53.40 67.92
C PRO A 34 10.10 52.24 67.96
N VAL A 35 11.12 52.24 67.09
CA VAL A 35 12.12 51.16 67.02
C VAL A 35 13.04 51.15 68.26
N ASP A 36 13.30 52.33 68.83
CA ASP A 36 14.29 52.52 69.92
C ASP A 36 13.66 52.76 71.32
N ARG A 37 12.33 52.62 71.47
CA ARG A 37 11.63 52.75 72.76
C ARG A 37 10.54 51.70 72.94
N SER A 38 10.41 51.21 74.17
CA SER A 38 9.36 50.28 74.61
C SER A 38 7.99 50.95 74.85
N ALA A 39 7.91 52.29 74.80
CA ALA A 39 6.77 53.07 75.24
C ALA A 39 6.32 54.13 74.22
N GLY A 40 5.00 54.33 74.09
CA GLY A 40 4.36 55.31 73.21
C GLY A 40 4.22 54.87 71.75
N TYR A 41 3.77 55.80 70.89
CA TYR A 41 3.61 55.58 69.45
C TYR A 41 4.07 56.76 68.59
N ILE A 42 4.34 56.48 67.32
CA ILE A 42 4.57 57.48 66.28
C ILE A 42 3.66 57.21 65.07
N CYS A 43 3.43 58.23 64.27
CA CYS A 43 2.68 58.13 63.03
C CYS A 43 3.62 58.02 61.84
N GLN A 44 3.29 57.15 60.89
CA GLN A 44 4.04 56.94 59.66
C GLN A 44 3.06 56.93 58.48
N CYS A 45 3.37 57.59 57.38
CA CYS A 45 2.55 57.52 56.18
C CYS A 45 2.39 56.06 55.68
N LEU A 46 1.24 55.76 55.09
CA LEU A 46 1.03 54.48 54.41
C LEU A 46 1.97 54.36 53.20
N PRO A 47 2.31 53.13 52.74
CA PRO A 47 3.03 52.95 51.49
C PRO A 47 2.32 53.67 50.33
N GLY A 48 3.08 54.37 49.49
CA GLY A 48 2.54 55.22 48.42
C GLY A 48 2.13 56.63 48.86
N TYR A 49 2.36 57.00 50.12
CA TYR A 49 2.06 58.35 50.64
C TYR A 49 3.29 59.02 51.26
N GLN A 50 3.37 60.34 51.15
CA GLN A 50 4.45 61.17 51.66
C GLN A 50 3.94 62.38 52.45
N GLY A 51 4.85 63.08 53.12
CA GLY A 51 4.55 64.29 53.89
C GLY A 51 4.52 64.05 55.41
N ASN A 52 3.82 64.91 56.12
CA ASN A 52 3.79 64.91 57.57
C ASN A 52 2.51 64.23 58.10
N PRO A 53 2.60 63.07 58.79
CA PRO A 53 1.44 62.32 59.26
C PRO A 53 0.67 63.00 60.41
N TYR A 54 1.20 64.10 60.96
CA TYR A 54 0.57 64.91 62.01
C TYR A 54 -0.13 66.16 61.46
N HIS A 55 0.02 66.48 60.16
CA HIS A 55 -0.64 67.62 59.52
C HIS A 55 -2.16 67.39 59.44
N PRO A 56 -3.03 68.42 59.56
CA PRO A 56 -4.49 68.24 59.50
C PRO A 56 -4.99 67.43 58.30
N ASP A 57 -4.37 67.63 57.13
CA ASP A 57 -4.69 66.90 55.88
C ASP A 57 -4.05 65.51 55.78
N GLY A 58 -3.23 65.12 56.75
CA GLY A 58 -2.51 63.86 56.78
C GLY A 58 -1.44 63.73 55.69
N CYS A 59 -1.11 62.48 55.36
CA CYS A 59 -0.16 62.18 54.30
C CYS A 59 -0.82 62.30 52.92
N GLN A 60 -0.06 62.85 51.97
CA GLN A 60 -0.49 63.06 50.60
C GLN A 60 -0.02 61.91 49.72
N ASP A 61 -0.85 61.56 48.74
CA ASP A 61 -0.55 60.54 47.75
C ASP A 61 0.71 60.89 46.95
N ILE A 62 1.59 59.91 46.72
CA ILE A 62 2.75 60.08 45.86
C ILE A 62 2.28 59.84 44.43
N ASP A 63 2.31 60.89 43.60
CA ASP A 63 2.14 60.69 42.17
C ASP A 63 3.42 60.05 41.59
N GLU A 64 3.47 58.72 41.56
CA GLU A 64 4.64 57.99 41.05
C GLU A 64 4.81 58.20 39.54
N CYS A 65 3.72 58.49 38.82
CA CYS A 65 3.74 58.77 37.39
C CYS A 65 4.52 60.04 37.06
N MET A 66 4.39 61.08 37.89
CA MET A 66 5.15 62.33 37.75
C MET A 66 6.54 62.25 38.36
N THR A 67 6.68 61.57 39.50
CA THR A 67 7.92 61.61 40.29
C THR A 67 8.99 60.66 39.75
N THR A 68 8.62 59.41 39.49
CA THR A 68 9.57 58.35 39.11
C THR A 68 9.38 57.86 37.67
N SER A 69 8.21 58.13 37.07
CA SER A 69 7.85 57.70 35.72
C SER A 69 8.17 56.21 35.44
N PRO A 70 7.59 55.28 36.23
CA PRO A 70 7.97 53.87 36.21
C PRO A 70 7.43 53.10 35.00
N CYS A 71 6.41 53.64 34.32
CA CYS A 71 5.78 53.02 33.16
C CYS A 71 6.48 53.38 31.85
N SER A 72 6.49 52.45 30.89
CA SER A 72 7.08 52.67 29.57
C SER A 72 6.20 53.57 28.68
N GLU A 73 4.87 53.51 28.85
CA GLU A 73 3.89 54.18 27.99
C GLU A 73 2.82 54.92 28.82
N THR A 74 1.71 54.25 29.17
CA THR A 74 0.60 54.85 29.92
C THR A 74 0.74 54.56 31.41
N CYS A 75 0.74 55.61 32.23
CA CYS A 75 0.75 55.54 33.69
C CYS A 75 -0.55 56.14 34.25
N GLU A 76 -1.25 55.38 35.08
CA GLU A 76 -2.43 55.84 35.82
C GLU A 76 -2.09 55.87 37.32
N ASN A 77 -2.01 57.07 37.89
CA ASN A 77 -1.82 57.23 39.33
C ASN A 77 -3.14 56.93 40.07
N LYS A 78 -3.06 56.17 41.15
CA LYS A 78 -4.20 55.85 42.02
C LYS A 78 -3.80 56.08 43.48
N PRO A 79 -4.76 56.31 44.38
CA PRO A 79 -4.44 56.50 45.79
C PRO A 79 -3.65 55.30 46.37
N GLY A 80 -2.38 55.55 46.71
CA GLY A 80 -1.41 54.63 47.30
C GLY A 80 -0.64 53.76 46.32
N TYR A 81 -0.88 53.83 44.99
CA TYR A 81 -0.16 53.04 43.99
C TYR A 81 -0.41 53.50 42.54
N TYR A 82 0.42 53.03 41.60
CA TYR A 82 0.24 53.27 40.17
C TYR A 82 -0.08 52.00 39.37
N THR A 83 -0.73 52.15 38.22
CA THR A 83 -0.94 51.08 37.23
C THR A 83 -0.33 51.48 35.88
N CYS A 84 0.43 50.57 35.25
CA CYS A 84 0.92 50.74 33.89
C CYS A 84 0.05 49.95 32.91
N ARG A 85 -0.18 50.50 31.71
CA ARG A 85 -0.91 49.82 30.64
C ARG A 85 -0.13 49.82 29.33
N CYS A 86 -0.23 48.73 28.59
CA CYS A 86 0.31 48.64 27.25
C CYS A 86 -0.69 49.12 26.19
N PRO A 87 -0.20 49.69 25.07
CA PRO A 87 -1.05 50.07 23.95
C PRO A 87 -1.69 48.85 23.26
N HIS A 88 -2.75 49.09 22.49
CA HIS A 88 -3.47 48.02 21.77
C HIS A 88 -2.51 47.20 20.87
N GLY A 89 -2.57 45.87 21.00
CA GLY A 89 -1.72 44.94 20.25
C GLY A 89 -0.37 44.62 20.91
N TYR A 90 -0.13 45.13 22.11
CA TYR A 90 1.05 44.83 22.92
C TYR A 90 0.67 44.09 24.21
N LYS A 91 1.53 43.18 24.66
CA LYS A 91 1.39 42.39 25.89
C LYS A 91 2.58 42.64 26.82
N GLY A 92 2.30 42.63 28.13
CA GLY A 92 3.30 42.75 29.20
C GLY A 92 2.78 43.57 30.38
N ASP A 93 3.66 43.86 31.34
CA ASP A 93 3.32 44.60 32.57
C ASP A 93 3.40 46.13 32.44
N GLY A 94 3.90 46.65 31.31
CA GLY A 94 4.01 48.08 31.03
C GLY A 94 5.03 48.85 31.88
N LYS A 95 5.85 48.17 32.69
CA LYS A 95 6.87 48.78 33.55
C LYS A 95 8.23 48.82 32.84
N LYS A 96 9.00 49.90 33.06
CA LYS A 96 10.38 50.02 32.53
C LYS A 96 11.34 49.00 33.15
N ASN A 97 11.19 48.72 34.44
CA ASN A 97 11.99 47.73 35.17
C ASN A 97 11.33 46.32 35.20
N GLY A 98 10.38 46.06 34.31
CA GLY A 98 9.63 44.81 34.22
C GLY A 98 9.75 44.15 32.84
N THR A 99 8.71 43.42 32.46
CA THR A 99 8.57 42.82 31.11
C THR A 99 8.28 43.86 30.02
N GLY A 100 7.84 45.06 30.40
CA GLY A 100 7.57 46.15 29.47
C GLY A 100 6.36 45.86 28.58
N CYS A 101 6.36 46.43 27.37
CA CYS A 101 5.33 46.17 26.37
C CYS A 101 5.98 45.56 25.12
N SER A 102 5.60 44.33 24.78
CA SER A 102 6.08 43.61 23.60
C SER A 102 4.94 43.36 22.61
N LYS A 103 5.22 43.45 21.32
CA LYS A 103 4.21 43.28 20.28
C LYS A 103 3.75 41.82 20.21
N ASP A 104 2.44 41.60 20.21
CA ASP A 104 1.88 40.25 20.18
C ASP A 104 1.90 39.66 18.76
N PHE A 105 2.99 38.97 18.42
CA PHE A 105 3.15 38.28 17.13
C PHE A 105 2.48 36.91 17.06
N SER A 106 1.83 36.44 18.13
CA SER A 106 1.34 35.06 18.26
C SER A 106 0.34 34.67 17.15
N LEU A 107 -0.56 35.58 16.77
CA LEU A 107 -1.62 35.30 15.80
C LEU A 107 -1.09 35.17 14.35
N LEU A 108 -0.10 35.99 13.98
CA LEU A 108 0.53 35.94 12.67
C LEU A 108 1.33 34.66 12.46
N LEU A 109 2.01 34.18 13.51
CA LEU A 109 2.75 32.92 13.50
C LEU A 109 1.82 31.71 13.34
N ILE A 110 0.66 31.72 14.00
CA ILE A 110 -0.33 30.64 13.88
C ILE A 110 -0.91 30.58 12.46
N LEU A 111 -1.23 31.74 11.87
CA LEU A 111 -1.76 31.81 10.50
C LEU A 111 -0.74 31.34 9.46
N SER A 112 0.53 31.75 9.58
CA SER A 112 1.57 31.35 8.62
C SER A 112 1.87 29.85 8.69
N LEU A 113 1.90 29.27 9.90
CA LEU A 113 2.02 27.81 10.09
C LEU A 113 0.82 27.07 9.51
N GLY A 114 -0.40 27.56 9.74
CA GLY A 114 -1.62 26.94 9.23
C GLY A 114 -1.66 26.89 7.70
N ILE A 115 -1.29 27.99 7.03
CA ILE A 115 -1.20 28.04 5.56
C ILE A 115 -0.11 27.07 5.06
N GLY A 116 1.05 27.05 5.71
CA GLY A 116 2.14 26.14 5.35
C GLY A 116 1.74 24.66 5.44
N VAL A 117 1.10 24.26 6.54
CA VAL A 117 0.61 22.89 6.73
C VAL A 117 -0.49 22.56 5.73
N GLY A 118 -1.43 23.48 5.49
CA GLY A 118 -2.51 23.28 4.52
C GLY A 118 -2.00 23.03 3.10
N LEU A 119 -1.01 23.80 2.65
CA LEU A 119 -0.40 23.60 1.34
C LEU A 119 0.31 22.24 1.22
N LEU A 120 1.00 21.79 2.29
CA LEU A 120 1.64 20.48 2.30
C LEU A 120 0.62 19.34 2.19
N VAL A 121 -0.51 19.43 2.90
CA VAL A 121 -1.58 18.42 2.82
C VAL A 121 -2.13 18.34 1.39
N LEU A 122 -2.43 19.49 0.76
CA LEU A 122 -2.93 19.52 -0.62
C LEU A 122 -1.93 18.94 -1.64
N LEU A 123 -0.62 19.16 -1.44
CA LEU A 123 0.41 18.57 -2.30
C LEU A 123 0.49 17.05 -2.14
N VAL A 124 0.35 16.53 -0.92
CA VAL A 124 0.33 15.08 -0.67
C VAL A 124 -0.93 14.45 -1.25
N GLU A 125 -2.10 15.05 -1.03
CA GLU A 125 -3.38 14.56 -1.52
C GLU A 125 -3.47 14.56 -3.06
N SER A 126 -2.88 15.55 -3.72
CA SER A 126 -2.84 15.61 -5.18
C SER A 126 -1.77 14.71 -5.80
N SER A 127 -0.61 14.53 -5.16
CA SER A 127 0.47 13.70 -5.71
C SER A 127 0.18 12.20 -5.68
N TRP A 128 -0.54 11.71 -4.67
CA TRP A 128 -0.88 10.28 -4.53
C TRP A 128 -1.72 9.70 -5.69
N PRO A 129 -2.87 10.29 -6.10
CA PRO A 129 -3.64 9.81 -7.24
C PRO A 129 -2.89 9.99 -8.57
N ILE A 130 -2.06 11.04 -8.71
CA ILE A 130 -1.20 11.21 -9.88
C ILE A 130 -0.18 10.06 -9.96
N TYR A 131 0.50 9.74 -8.86
CA TYR A 131 1.46 8.64 -8.79
C TYR A 131 0.80 7.29 -9.12
N TRP A 132 -0.37 7.00 -8.53
CA TRP A 132 -1.14 5.79 -8.86
C TRP A 132 -1.61 5.77 -10.32
N GLY A 133 -2.07 6.91 -10.86
CA GLY A 133 -2.44 7.05 -12.26
C GLY A 133 -1.27 6.78 -13.21
N MET A 134 -0.10 7.35 -12.93
CA MET A 134 1.13 7.09 -13.69
C MET A 134 1.56 5.63 -13.62
N LYS A 135 1.48 5.00 -12.43
CA LYS A 135 1.80 3.58 -12.25
C LYS A 135 0.83 2.70 -13.03
N LYS A 136 -0.47 2.99 -13.00
CA LYS A 136 -1.51 2.29 -13.77
C LYS A 136 -1.27 2.44 -15.28
N GLN A 137 -0.97 3.63 -15.77
CA GLN A 137 -0.66 3.85 -17.18
C GLN A 137 0.58 3.09 -17.64
N LYS A 138 1.65 3.06 -16.83
CA LYS A 138 2.85 2.26 -17.13
C LYS A 138 2.52 0.77 -17.26
N TYR A 139 1.69 0.25 -16.37
CA TYR A 139 1.26 -1.15 -16.40
C TYR A 139 0.41 -1.47 -17.65
N ILE A 140 -0.54 -0.61 -18.02
CA ILE A 140 -1.34 -0.77 -19.25
C ILE A 140 -0.44 -0.75 -20.50
N LYS A 141 0.48 0.23 -20.59
CA LYS A 141 1.44 0.30 -21.71
C LYS A 141 2.33 -0.94 -21.80
N LEU A 142 2.69 -1.54 -20.66
CA LEU A 142 3.48 -2.76 -20.63
C LEU A 142 2.68 -3.98 -21.14
N LYS A 143 1.41 -4.11 -20.75
CA LYS A 143 0.50 -5.14 -21.28
C LYS A 143 0.32 -5.01 -22.78
N GLU A 144 0.07 -3.80 -23.28
CA GLU A 144 -0.06 -3.53 -24.73
C GLU A 144 1.24 -3.85 -25.48
N LYS A 145 2.40 -3.54 -24.88
CA LYS A 145 3.70 -3.90 -25.44
C LYS A 145 3.82 -5.41 -25.59
N TYR A 146 3.56 -6.18 -24.53
CA TYR A 146 3.62 -7.65 -24.60
C TYR A 146 2.60 -8.21 -25.58
N PHE A 147 1.39 -7.68 -25.60
CA PHE A 147 0.36 -8.10 -26.54
C PHE A 147 0.82 -7.97 -28.00
N LYS A 148 1.48 -6.85 -28.35
CA LYS A 148 2.05 -6.62 -29.68
C LYS A 148 3.25 -7.54 -29.96
N GLU A 149 4.20 -7.63 -29.03
CA GLU A 149 5.41 -8.46 -29.17
C GLU A 149 5.10 -9.96 -29.31
N ASN A 150 4.04 -10.42 -28.64
CA ASN A 150 3.61 -11.81 -28.67
C ASN A 150 2.66 -12.12 -29.85
N GLY A 151 2.52 -11.20 -30.81
CA GLY A 151 1.77 -11.44 -32.04
C GLY A 151 0.25 -11.30 -31.91
N GLY A 152 -0.25 -10.61 -30.88
CA GLY A 152 -1.69 -10.51 -30.60
C GLY A 152 -2.52 -9.89 -31.73
N LEU A 153 -1.96 -8.93 -32.48
CA LEU A 153 -2.63 -8.36 -33.65
C LEU A 153 -2.82 -9.38 -34.78
N LEU A 154 -1.79 -10.20 -35.03
CA LEU A 154 -1.85 -11.26 -36.04
C LEU A 154 -2.87 -12.32 -35.65
N LEU A 155 -2.84 -12.75 -34.38
CA LEU A 155 -3.79 -13.73 -33.88
C LEU A 155 -5.24 -13.21 -33.93
N GLN A 156 -5.48 -11.94 -33.57
CA GLN A 156 -6.80 -11.32 -33.69
C GLN A 156 -7.31 -11.28 -35.14
N GLN A 157 -6.44 -10.95 -36.10
CA GLN A 157 -6.79 -10.97 -37.52
C GLN A 157 -7.16 -12.37 -37.99
N GLN A 158 -6.40 -13.40 -37.57
CA GLN A 158 -6.71 -14.80 -37.88
C GLN A 158 -8.04 -15.25 -37.23
N LEU A 159 -8.30 -14.88 -35.98
CA LEU A 159 -9.57 -15.22 -35.32
C LEU A 159 -10.76 -14.53 -35.97
N ALA A 160 -10.59 -13.28 -36.41
CA ALA A 160 -11.64 -12.52 -37.11
C ALA A 160 -11.98 -13.11 -38.49
N SER A 161 -11.00 -13.68 -39.20
CA SER A 161 -11.27 -14.35 -40.48
C SER A 161 -11.96 -15.71 -40.33
N TYR A 162 -11.75 -16.41 -39.21
CA TYR A 162 -12.45 -17.67 -38.88
C TYR A 162 -13.87 -17.47 -38.35
N HIS A 163 -14.23 -16.29 -37.85
CA HIS A 163 -15.53 -15.98 -37.26
C HIS A 163 -16.73 -16.07 -38.23
N GLY A 164 -16.51 -16.37 -39.52
CA GLY A 164 -17.57 -16.65 -40.50
C GLY A 164 -18.07 -18.09 -40.55
N VAL A 165 -17.54 -19.02 -39.73
CA VAL A 165 -17.93 -20.45 -39.74
C VAL A 165 -18.44 -20.86 -38.35
N GLU A 166 -19.77 -21.01 -38.22
CA GLU A 166 -20.57 -21.19 -36.99
C GLU A 166 -20.30 -22.46 -36.13
N SER A 167 -19.19 -23.19 -36.28
CA SER A 167 -19.04 -24.51 -35.62
C SER A 167 -17.70 -24.84 -34.95
N VAL A 168 -16.75 -23.90 -34.88
CA VAL A 168 -15.50 -24.11 -34.12
C VAL A 168 -15.50 -23.16 -32.93
N GLU A 169 -15.48 -23.67 -31.70
CA GLU A 169 -15.19 -22.86 -30.50
C GLU A 169 -13.81 -22.21 -30.71
N THR A 170 -13.81 -20.93 -31.14
CA THR A 170 -12.59 -20.22 -31.48
C THR A 170 -11.74 -19.99 -30.24
N THR A 171 -10.43 -20.12 -30.39
CA THR A 171 -9.44 -19.85 -29.34
C THR A 171 -9.64 -18.43 -28.80
N LYS A 172 -10.07 -18.29 -27.54
CA LYS A 172 -10.33 -16.99 -26.91
C LYS A 172 -9.01 -16.32 -26.51
N ILE A 173 -8.92 -15.01 -26.72
CA ILE A 173 -7.85 -14.19 -26.13
C ILE A 173 -8.33 -13.72 -24.75
N PHE A 174 -7.65 -14.18 -23.71
CA PHE A 174 -7.90 -13.81 -22.32
C PHE A 174 -7.04 -12.61 -21.92
N THR A 175 -7.58 -11.74 -21.06
CA THR A 175 -6.76 -10.69 -20.43
C THR A 175 -5.96 -11.26 -19.27
N ALA A 176 -4.82 -10.65 -18.93
CA ALA A 176 -4.05 -11.07 -17.76
C ALA A 176 -4.84 -10.89 -16.46
N GLU A 177 -5.69 -9.86 -16.37
CA GLU A 177 -6.52 -9.59 -15.19
C GLU A 177 -7.59 -10.68 -15.00
N GLU A 178 -8.21 -11.17 -16.09
CA GLU A 178 -9.16 -12.28 -16.05
C GLU A 178 -8.51 -13.55 -15.48
N LEU A 179 -7.30 -13.88 -15.94
CA LEU A 179 -6.57 -15.06 -15.47
C LEU A 179 -6.00 -14.90 -14.06
N GLU A 180 -5.53 -13.70 -13.68
CA GLU A 180 -5.12 -13.38 -12.31
C GLU A 180 -6.28 -13.56 -11.33
N LYS A 181 -7.47 -13.06 -11.67
CA LYS A 181 -8.67 -13.24 -10.84
C LYS A 181 -9.10 -14.71 -10.76
N ALA A 182 -9.04 -15.43 -11.87
CA ALA A 182 -9.42 -16.85 -11.92
C ALA A 182 -8.50 -17.76 -11.09
N THR A 183 -7.28 -17.30 -10.79
CA THR A 183 -6.22 -18.08 -10.12
C THR A 183 -5.83 -17.51 -8.75
N ASP A 184 -6.59 -16.56 -8.21
CA ASP A 184 -6.23 -15.85 -6.98
C ASP A 184 -4.76 -15.36 -7.01
N ASN A 185 -4.39 -14.63 -8.07
CA ASN A 185 -3.03 -14.16 -8.33
C ASN A 185 -1.98 -15.28 -8.48
N TYR A 186 -2.36 -16.40 -9.10
CA TYR A 186 -1.49 -17.58 -9.28
C TYR A 186 -1.00 -18.17 -7.95
N HIS A 187 -1.90 -18.29 -6.96
CA HIS A 187 -1.58 -18.81 -5.64
C HIS A 187 -1.04 -20.26 -5.70
N GLU A 188 -0.10 -20.62 -4.84
CA GLU A 188 0.55 -21.95 -4.88
C GLU A 188 -0.41 -23.10 -4.54
N SER A 189 -1.45 -22.84 -3.75
CA SER A 189 -2.43 -23.87 -3.32
C SER A 189 -3.31 -24.43 -4.43
N ILE A 190 -3.35 -23.77 -5.59
CA ILE A 190 -4.16 -24.17 -6.76
C ILE A 190 -3.29 -24.75 -7.89
N VAL A 191 -2.01 -25.00 -7.64
CA VAL A 191 -1.11 -25.67 -8.58
C VAL A 191 -1.55 -27.12 -8.75
N VAL A 192 -1.73 -27.52 -10.00
CA VAL A 192 -2.13 -28.87 -10.41
C VAL A 192 -0.93 -29.69 -10.85
N GLY A 193 0.10 -29.02 -11.40
CA GLY A 193 1.33 -29.68 -11.81
C GLY A 193 2.44 -28.67 -12.07
N GLU A 194 3.67 -29.11 -11.85
CA GLU A 194 4.89 -28.36 -12.14
C GLU A 194 5.86 -29.26 -12.91
N GLY A 195 6.47 -28.73 -13.97
CA GLY A 195 7.43 -29.46 -14.78
C GLY A 195 8.42 -28.54 -15.49
N GLY A 196 9.21 -29.12 -16.40
CA GLY A 196 10.22 -28.40 -17.19
C GLY A 196 9.63 -27.30 -18.09
N TYR A 197 8.35 -27.41 -18.44
CA TYR A 197 7.64 -26.51 -19.35
C TYR A 197 6.86 -25.40 -18.63
N GLY A 198 6.80 -25.40 -17.30
CA GLY A 198 6.05 -24.41 -16.54
C GLY A 198 5.28 -24.97 -15.35
N ILE A 199 4.37 -24.14 -14.84
CA ILE A 199 3.43 -24.45 -13.76
C ILE A 199 2.02 -24.40 -14.34
N VAL A 200 1.19 -25.37 -13.99
CA VAL A 200 -0.22 -25.45 -14.38
C VAL A 200 -1.09 -25.14 -13.17
N TYR A 201 -1.94 -24.12 -13.29
CA TYR A 201 -2.86 -23.67 -12.26
C TYR A 201 -4.29 -24.08 -12.59
N LYS A 202 -5.06 -24.49 -11.59
CA LYS A 202 -6.51 -24.65 -11.70
C LYS A 202 -7.16 -23.28 -11.55
N GLY A 203 -7.87 -22.82 -12.59
CA GLY A 203 -8.59 -21.54 -12.58
C GLY A 203 -10.10 -21.73 -12.65
N ILE A 204 -10.85 -20.77 -12.11
CA ILE A 204 -12.31 -20.66 -12.27
C ILE A 204 -12.60 -19.33 -12.96
N LEU A 205 -13.09 -19.38 -14.19
CA LEU A 205 -13.45 -18.19 -14.97
C LEU A 205 -14.76 -17.56 -14.46
N ALA A 206 -15.06 -16.34 -14.92
CA ALA A 206 -16.24 -15.58 -14.46
C ALA A 206 -17.58 -16.25 -14.81
N ASP A 207 -17.60 -17.12 -15.82
CA ASP A 207 -18.73 -17.96 -16.22
C ASP A 207 -18.81 -19.29 -15.44
N ASN A 208 -18.02 -19.43 -14.36
CA ASN A 208 -17.84 -20.65 -13.57
C ASN A 208 -17.20 -21.83 -14.32
N LYS A 209 -16.63 -21.59 -15.51
CA LYS A 209 -15.89 -22.63 -16.23
C LYS A 209 -14.56 -22.90 -15.54
N VAL A 210 -14.32 -24.16 -15.19
CA VAL A 210 -13.04 -24.61 -14.62
C VAL A 210 -12.03 -24.85 -15.75
N VAL A 211 -10.84 -24.28 -15.62
CA VAL A 211 -9.80 -24.29 -16.65
C VAL A 211 -8.44 -24.65 -16.07
N ALA A 212 -7.54 -25.14 -16.92
CA ALA A 212 -6.13 -25.32 -16.61
C ALA A 212 -5.31 -24.23 -17.29
N ILE A 213 -4.56 -23.44 -16.51
CA ILE A 213 -3.76 -22.31 -17.01
C ILE A 213 -2.28 -22.67 -16.91
N LYS A 214 -1.63 -22.88 -18.05
CA LYS A 214 -0.19 -23.17 -18.16
C LYS A 214 0.58 -21.86 -18.21
N LYS A 215 1.42 -21.64 -17.20
CA LYS A 215 2.30 -20.48 -17.05
C LYS A 215 3.76 -20.94 -17.09
N SER A 216 4.48 -20.52 -18.11
CA SER A 216 5.89 -20.89 -18.30
C SER A 216 6.82 -20.12 -17.34
N LYS A 217 7.95 -20.72 -16.96
CA LYS A 217 8.93 -20.10 -16.04
C LYS A 217 9.73 -19.02 -16.77
N VAL A 218 9.71 -17.78 -16.27
CA VAL A 218 10.38 -16.62 -16.90
C VAL A 218 11.88 -16.91 -17.13
N GLY A 219 12.39 -16.64 -18.35
CA GLY A 219 13.83 -16.60 -18.64
C GLY A 219 14.36 -17.58 -19.70
N ILE A 220 13.52 -18.41 -20.33
CA ILE A 220 13.95 -19.39 -21.33
C ILE A 220 13.40 -19.03 -22.72
N PRO A 221 14.23 -18.59 -23.69
CA PRO A 221 13.77 -18.21 -25.04
C PRO A 221 12.95 -19.28 -25.77
N ALA A 222 13.30 -20.56 -25.57
CA ALA A 222 12.60 -21.71 -26.17
C ALA A 222 11.11 -21.80 -25.79
N GLN A 223 10.67 -21.14 -24.71
CA GLN A 223 9.27 -21.16 -24.29
C GLN A 223 8.35 -20.35 -25.21
N LYS A 224 8.87 -19.30 -25.88
CA LYS A 224 8.09 -18.55 -26.87
C LYS A 224 7.79 -19.40 -28.11
N GLU A 225 8.77 -20.18 -28.56
CA GLU A 225 8.60 -21.12 -29.66
C GLU A 225 7.62 -22.24 -29.30
N GLN A 226 7.71 -22.78 -28.08
CA GLN A 226 6.75 -23.78 -27.58
C GLN A 226 5.33 -23.24 -27.59
N PHE A 227 5.12 -22.01 -27.10
CA PHE A 227 3.81 -21.37 -27.14
C PHE A 227 3.25 -21.29 -28.56
N VAL A 228 4.02 -20.75 -29.50
CA VAL A 228 3.60 -20.61 -30.90
C VAL A 228 3.28 -21.97 -31.50
N ASN A 229 4.11 -22.98 -31.24
CA ASN A 229 3.86 -24.35 -31.68
C ASN A 229 2.57 -24.93 -31.10
N GLU A 230 2.31 -24.77 -29.81
CA GLU A 230 1.10 -25.30 -29.17
C GLU A 230 -0.16 -24.66 -29.76
N VAL A 231 -0.18 -23.34 -29.96
CA VAL A 231 -1.33 -22.65 -30.57
C VAL A 231 -1.58 -23.13 -32.00
N ILE A 232 -0.53 -23.23 -32.83
CA ILE A 232 -0.65 -23.65 -34.23
C ILE A 232 -1.08 -25.12 -34.33
N VAL A 233 -0.52 -26.00 -33.50
CA VAL A 233 -0.82 -27.43 -33.53
C VAL A 233 -2.22 -27.70 -32.98
N LEU A 234 -2.55 -27.16 -31.81
CA LEU A 234 -3.84 -27.42 -31.15
C LEU A 234 -5.02 -26.76 -31.86
N SER A 235 -4.80 -25.68 -32.62
CA SER A 235 -5.86 -25.10 -33.45
C SER A 235 -6.29 -25.98 -34.63
N GLN A 236 -5.47 -26.97 -35.02
CA GLN A 236 -5.78 -27.91 -36.10
C GLN A 236 -6.36 -29.24 -35.60
N ILE A 237 -6.39 -29.44 -34.28
CA ILE A 237 -6.79 -30.71 -33.67
C ILE A 237 -8.22 -30.60 -33.14
N ASN A 238 -9.09 -31.48 -33.62
CA ASN A 238 -10.42 -31.67 -33.04
C ASN A 238 -10.64 -33.17 -32.77
N HIS A 239 -10.24 -33.61 -31.57
CA HIS A 239 -10.32 -35.01 -31.18
C HIS A 239 -10.68 -35.16 -29.70
N ARG A 240 -11.59 -36.09 -29.37
CA ARG A 240 -12.10 -36.26 -28.00
C ARG A 240 -11.05 -36.71 -26.97
N ASN A 241 -10.02 -37.42 -27.42
CA ASN A 241 -8.90 -37.91 -26.61
C ASN A 241 -7.66 -37.01 -26.70
N VAL A 242 -7.83 -35.74 -27.07
CA VAL A 242 -6.79 -34.71 -26.99
C VAL A 242 -7.33 -33.58 -26.12
N VAL A 243 -6.47 -33.03 -25.25
CA VAL A 243 -6.85 -31.88 -24.41
C VAL A 243 -7.08 -30.66 -25.28
N ARG A 244 -8.23 -30.04 -25.11
CA ARG A 244 -8.66 -28.89 -25.88
C ARG A 244 -8.05 -27.59 -25.37
N LEU A 245 -7.43 -26.84 -26.28
CA LEU A 245 -7.04 -25.45 -26.05
C LEU A 245 -8.30 -24.57 -26.09
N LEU A 246 -8.55 -23.82 -25.02
CA LEU A 246 -9.65 -22.86 -24.94
C LEU A 246 -9.20 -21.46 -25.38
N GLY A 247 -7.93 -21.13 -25.16
CA GLY A 247 -7.42 -19.79 -25.43
C GLY A 247 -6.00 -19.55 -24.96
N CYS A 248 -5.59 -18.29 -25.05
CA CYS A 248 -4.29 -17.83 -24.57
C CYS A 248 -4.36 -16.40 -24.01
N CYS A 249 -3.38 -16.02 -23.20
CA CYS A 249 -3.15 -14.64 -22.81
C CYS A 249 -1.80 -14.16 -23.32
N LEU A 250 -1.78 -13.00 -23.97
CA LEU A 250 -0.60 -12.41 -24.62
C LEU A 250 -0.08 -11.16 -23.90
N GLU A 251 -0.74 -10.72 -22.83
CA GLU A 251 -0.42 -9.51 -22.06
C GLU A 251 0.72 -9.70 -21.05
N THR A 252 1.39 -10.85 -21.09
CA THR A 252 2.44 -11.27 -20.15
C THR A 252 3.81 -11.39 -20.85
N PRO A 253 4.93 -11.34 -20.12
CA PRO A 253 6.28 -11.46 -20.71
C PRO A 253 6.48 -12.74 -21.53
N VAL A 254 5.90 -13.85 -21.04
CA VAL A 254 5.75 -15.12 -21.77
C VAL A 254 4.25 -15.41 -21.83
N PRO A 255 3.67 -15.66 -23.02
CA PRO A 255 2.26 -15.99 -23.16
C PRO A 255 1.79 -17.16 -22.29
N LEU A 256 0.53 -17.11 -21.89
CA LEU A 256 -0.14 -18.17 -21.13
C LEU A 256 -1.09 -18.95 -22.02
N LEU A 257 -1.25 -20.24 -21.75
CA LEU A 257 -2.20 -21.12 -22.44
C LEU A 257 -3.30 -21.56 -21.49
N VAL A 258 -4.54 -21.55 -21.97
CA VAL A 258 -5.74 -21.90 -21.20
C VAL A 258 -6.38 -23.12 -21.85
N TYR A 259 -6.49 -24.22 -21.10
CA TYR A 259 -7.04 -25.49 -21.55
C TYR A 259 -8.31 -25.83 -20.76
N GLU A 260 -9.06 -26.79 -21.28
CA GLU A 260 -10.05 -27.49 -20.46
C GLU A 260 -9.36 -28.13 -19.24
N TYR A 261 -10.02 -28.07 -18.09
CA TYR A 261 -9.53 -28.74 -16.89
C TYR A 261 -9.92 -30.22 -16.90
N ILE A 262 -8.95 -31.10 -16.66
CA ILE A 262 -9.15 -32.55 -16.57
C ILE A 262 -9.02 -32.98 -15.11
N THR A 263 -10.04 -33.68 -14.60
CA THR A 263 -10.32 -33.81 -13.16
C THR A 263 -9.52 -34.91 -12.45
N ASN A 264 -9.25 -36.04 -13.11
CA ASN A 264 -8.63 -37.23 -12.51
C ASN A 264 -7.10 -37.29 -12.75
N ASP A 265 -6.39 -36.16 -12.69
CA ASP A 265 -4.91 -36.10 -12.73
C ASP A 265 -4.30 -36.84 -13.95
N THR A 266 -2.99 -37.07 -13.91
CA THR A 266 -2.18 -37.77 -14.91
C THR A 266 -2.23 -39.28 -14.69
N LEU A 267 -2.09 -40.05 -15.77
CA LEU A 267 -1.90 -41.49 -15.72
C LEU A 267 -0.68 -41.86 -14.85
N PHE A 268 0.37 -41.04 -14.85
CA PHE A 268 1.52 -41.22 -13.97
C PHE A 268 1.11 -41.27 -12.49
N HIS A 269 0.23 -40.37 -12.05
CA HIS A 269 -0.30 -40.37 -10.67
C HIS A 269 -1.07 -41.66 -10.36
N HIS A 270 -1.88 -42.16 -11.29
CA HIS A 270 -2.64 -43.41 -11.09
C HIS A 270 -1.77 -44.66 -11.07
N ILE A 271 -0.63 -44.65 -11.75
CA ILE A 271 0.31 -45.78 -11.78
C ILE A 271 1.25 -45.75 -10.55
N HIS A 272 1.74 -44.57 -10.15
CA HIS A 272 2.83 -44.43 -9.18
C HIS A 272 2.43 -43.75 -7.85
N GLY A 273 1.25 -43.12 -7.77
CA GLY A 273 0.83 -42.32 -6.62
C GLY A 273 0.55 -43.13 -5.35
N GLN A 274 0.86 -42.54 -4.19
CA GLN A 274 0.69 -43.15 -2.86
C GLN A 274 -0.78 -43.45 -2.48
N LYS A 275 -1.76 -42.87 -3.19
CA LYS A 275 -3.20 -43.19 -3.06
C LYS A 275 -3.61 -44.53 -3.70
N SER A 276 -2.70 -45.23 -4.37
CA SER A 276 -2.92 -46.55 -4.97
C SER A 276 -3.20 -47.69 -3.96
N LYS A 277 -3.22 -47.40 -2.64
CA LYS A 277 -3.58 -48.38 -1.61
C LYS A 277 -5.06 -48.84 -1.61
N GLY A 278 -5.92 -48.31 -2.49
CA GLY A 278 -7.35 -48.69 -2.53
C GLY A 278 -8.03 -48.80 -3.89
N SER A 279 -7.50 -48.21 -4.97
CA SER A 279 -8.13 -48.29 -6.30
C SER A 279 -7.07 -48.31 -7.39
N SER A 280 -6.42 -49.46 -7.59
CA SER A 280 -5.60 -49.67 -8.78
C SER A 280 -6.50 -49.66 -10.01
N LEU A 281 -6.11 -48.95 -11.08
CA LEU A 281 -6.77 -49.04 -12.38
C LEU A 281 -6.97 -50.52 -12.77
N SER A 282 -8.22 -50.90 -13.03
CA SER A 282 -8.56 -52.26 -13.50
C SER A 282 -7.88 -52.55 -14.83
N TRP A 283 -7.71 -53.84 -15.15
CA TRP A 283 -7.12 -54.22 -16.43
C TRP A 283 -7.90 -53.68 -17.63
N GLU A 284 -9.23 -53.71 -17.54
CA GLU A 284 -10.13 -53.14 -18.55
C GLU A 284 -9.90 -51.63 -18.76
N LEU A 285 -9.79 -50.86 -17.68
CA LEU A 285 -9.50 -49.43 -17.77
C LEU A 285 -8.12 -49.16 -18.39
N ARG A 286 -7.11 -49.98 -18.09
CA ARG A 286 -5.78 -49.85 -18.72
C ARG A 286 -5.83 -50.09 -20.22
N LEU A 287 -6.56 -51.12 -20.66
CA LEU A 287 -6.75 -51.39 -22.09
C LEU A 287 -7.52 -50.27 -22.78
N LYS A 288 -8.58 -49.74 -22.13
CA LYS A 288 -9.31 -48.56 -22.61
C LYS A 288 -8.38 -47.36 -22.81
N ILE A 289 -7.61 -47.00 -21.78
CA ILE A 289 -6.68 -45.87 -21.81
C ILE A 289 -5.64 -46.05 -22.93
N ALA A 290 -5.08 -47.25 -23.07
CA ALA A 290 -4.12 -47.55 -24.13
C ALA A 290 -4.74 -47.42 -25.53
N ALA A 291 -5.95 -47.96 -25.75
CA ALA A 291 -6.65 -47.87 -27.02
C ALA A 291 -7.02 -46.42 -27.37
N GLU A 292 -7.54 -45.65 -26.41
CA GLU A 292 -7.88 -44.23 -26.60
C GLU A 292 -6.65 -43.37 -26.90
N THR A 293 -5.54 -43.60 -26.18
CA THR A 293 -4.27 -42.90 -26.44
C THR A 293 -3.73 -43.24 -27.82
N ALA A 294 -3.73 -44.53 -28.20
CA ALA A 294 -3.30 -44.97 -29.52
C ALA A 294 -4.20 -44.40 -30.64
N GLY A 295 -5.51 -44.35 -30.42
CA GLY A 295 -6.46 -43.73 -31.33
C GLY A 295 -6.21 -42.23 -31.54
N ALA A 296 -5.92 -41.49 -30.45
CA ALA A 296 -5.52 -40.09 -30.54
C ALA A 296 -4.24 -39.90 -31.37
N LEU A 297 -3.21 -40.71 -31.13
CA LEU A 297 -1.95 -40.63 -31.87
C LEU A 297 -2.12 -41.02 -33.34
N ALA A 298 -2.93 -42.05 -33.63
CA ALA A 298 -3.27 -42.42 -35.00
C ALA A 298 -3.93 -41.26 -35.74
N TYR A 299 -4.93 -40.62 -35.11
CA TYR A 299 -5.58 -39.43 -35.66
C TYR A 299 -4.56 -38.32 -35.99
N LEU A 300 -3.66 -38.01 -35.06
CA LEU A 300 -2.63 -36.98 -35.26
C LEU A 300 -1.67 -37.30 -36.41
N HIS A 301 -1.37 -38.58 -36.64
CA HIS A 301 -0.41 -39.00 -37.67
C HIS A 301 -1.05 -39.13 -39.05
N SER A 302 -2.33 -39.51 -39.15
CA SER A 302 -2.95 -39.89 -40.43
C SER A 302 -4.15 -39.05 -40.86
N SER A 303 -4.82 -38.38 -39.93
CA SER A 303 -6.15 -37.81 -40.18
C SER A 303 -6.20 -36.28 -40.05
N THR A 304 -5.10 -35.64 -39.69
CA THR A 304 -4.94 -34.18 -39.73
C THR A 304 -4.45 -33.72 -41.10
N SER A 305 -4.77 -32.48 -41.50
CA SER A 305 -4.39 -31.93 -42.80
C SER A 305 -2.88 -31.90 -43.03
N THR A 306 -2.11 -31.75 -41.97
CA THR A 306 -0.66 -31.98 -41.96
C THR A 306 -0.36 -32.93 -40.81
N PRO A 307 0.36 -34.05 -41.02
CA PRO A 307 0.72 -34.97 -39.96
C PRO A 307 1.40 -34.27 -38.77
N ILE A 308 0.95 -34.57 -37.55
CA ILE A 308 1.45 -33.97 -36.30
C ILE A 308 2.16 -35.05 -35.49
N ILE A 309 3.47 -34.91 -35.27
CA ILE A 309 4.22 -35.81 -34.38
C ILE A 309 4.33 -35.18 -32.99
N HIS A 310 3.79 -35.86 -31.97
CA HIS A 310 3.74 -35.34 -30.59
C HIS A 310 5.13 -35.17 -29.94
N ARG A 311 6.03 -36.14 -30.15
CA ARG A 311 7.42 -36.24 -29.64
C ARG A 311 7.62 -36.33 -28.12
N ASP A 312 6.60 -36.08 -27.29
CA ASP A 312 6.70 -36.21 -25.82
C ASP A 312 5.58 -37.07 -25.22
N VAL A 313 5.35 -38.27 -25.76
CA VAL A 313 4.32 -39.19 -25.24
C VAL A 313 4.86 -39.91 -24.00
N LYS A 314 4.26 -39.63 -22.84
CA LYS A 314 4.61 -40.22 -21.54
C LYS A 314 3.39 -40.22 -20.61
N ALA A 315 3.41 -41.04 -19.56
CA ALA A 315 2.30 -41.14 -18.61
C ALA A 315 1.95 -39.81 -17.90
N MET A 316 2.89 -38.86 -17.79
CA MET A 316 2.63 -37.51 -17.26
C MET A 316 1.83 -36.62 -18.23
N ASN A 317 1.82 -36.95 -19.52
CA ASN A 317 1.15 -36.20 -20.59
C ASN A 317 -0.15 -36.89 -21.05
N ILE A 318 -0.64 -37.85 -20.27
CA ILE A 318 -1.93 -38.52 -20.48
C ILE A 318 -2.79 -38.19 -19.26
N LEU A 319 -3.79 -37.35 -19.44
CA LEU A 319 -4.73 -36.95 -18.39
C LEU A 319 -5.98 -37.83 -18.44
N LEU A 320 -6.61 -38.05 -17.29
CA LEU A 320 -7.84 -38.83 -17.16
C LEU A 320 -8.99 -37.96 -16.67
N ASP A 321 -10.16 -38.05 -17.31
CA ASP A 321 -11.37 -37.39 -16.81
C ASP A 321 -12.13 -38.25 -15.78
N ASP A 322 -13.28 -37.76 -15.29
CA ASP A 322 -14.13 -38.46 -14.30
C ASP A 322 -14.57 -39.87 -14.77
N ASN A 323 -14.61 -40.11 -16.07
CA ASN A 323 -14.99 -41.40 -16.68
C ASN A 323 -13.76 -42.24 -17.08
N TYR A 324 -12.57 -41.87 -16.61
CA TYR A 324 -11.29 -42.46 -17.00
C TYR A 324 -11.07 -42.46 -18.53
N THR A 325 -11.59 -41.45 -19.22
CA THR A 325 -11.28 -41.21 -20.64
C THR A 325 -9.90 -40.59 -20.72
N ALA A 326 -9.03 -41.17 -21.54
CA ALA A 326 -7.69 -40.68 -21.75
C ALA A 326 -7.66 -39.46 -22.68
N LYS A 327 -6.92 -38.42 -22.29
CA LYS A 327 -6.65 -37.24 -23.10
C LYS A 327 -5.17 -36.94 -23.16
N VAL A 328 -4.62 -36.88 -24.37
CA VAL A 328 -3.22 -36.52 -24.63
C VAL A 328 -3.04 -35.01 -24.47
N SER A 329 -1.98 -34.60 -23.77
CA SER A 329 -1.65 -33.21 -23.45
C SER A 329 -0.19 -32.87 -23.74
N ASP A 330 0.17 -31.60 -23.62
CA ASP A 330 1.54 -31.06 -23.73
C ASP A 330 2.18 -31.18 -25.13
N PHE A 331 1.65 -30.36 -26.04
CA PHE A 331 2.07 -30.32 -27.44
C PHE A 331 3.27 -29.38 -27.68
N GLY A 332 3.94 -28.88 -26.63
CA GLY A 332 5.06 -27.94 -26.75
C GLY A 332 6.25 -28.49 -27.54
N ALA A 333 6.43 -29.81 -27.49
CA ALA A 333 7.40 -30.52 -28.30
C ALA A 333 6.85 -30.99 -29.65
N SER A 334 5.61 -30.70 -30.04
CA SER A 334 5.04 -31.24 -31.29
C SER A 334 5.60 -30.56 -32.54
N ARG A 335 5.54 -31.26 -33.68
CA ARG A 335 5.92 -30.74 -35.01
C ARG A 335 4.93 -31.18 -36.08
N LEU A 336 4.65 -30.26 -36.99
CA LEU A 336 3.98 -30.51 -38.26
C LEU A 336 5.00 -31.07 -39.25
N VAL A 337 4.68 -32.20 -39.88
CA VAL A 337 5.53 -32.83 -40.90
C VAL A 337 4.85 -32.70 -42.25
N PRO A 338 5.40 -31.91 -43.19
CA PRO A 338 4.89 -31.85 -44.56
C PRO A 338 4.90 -33.26 -45.19
N MET A 339 3.85 -33.62 -45.93
CA MET A 339 3.69 -34.96 -46.53
C MET A 339 4.86 -35.39 -47.42
N ASP A 340 5.65 -34.43 -47.91
CA ASP A 340 6.72 -34.63 -48.87
C ASP A 340 8.07 -35.01 -48.21
N GLN A 341 8.14 -35.07 -46.87
CA GLN A 341 9.37 -35.33 -46.12
C GLN A 341 9.16 -36.47 -45.11
N THR A 342 9.48 -37.70 -45.52
CA THR A 342 9.35 -38.90 -44.68
C THR A 342 10.40 -39.02 -43.57
N GLN A 343 11.38 -38.11 -43.48
CA GLN A 343 12.40 -38.15 -42.43
C GLN A 343 12.83 -36.75 -41.97
N PHE A 344 12.57 -36.46 -40.68
CA PHE A 344 13.12 -35.30 -39.98
C PHE A 344 13.94 -35.77 -38.78
N TRP A 345 15.24 -35.49 -38.78
CA TRP A 345 16.09 -35.61 -37.60
C TRP A 345 16.11 -34.28 -36.84
N SER A 346 15.78 -34.33 -35.55
CA SER A 346 16.11 -33.27 -34.61
C SER A 346 16.52 -33.90 -33.28
N CYS A 347 17.69 -33.53 -32.75
CA CYS A 347 18.18 -34.03 -31.48
C CYS A 347 17.25 -33.61 -30.34
N PRO A 348 16.79 -34.54 -29.48
CA PRO A 348 15.94 -34.19 -28.35
C PRO A 348 16.75 -33.55 -27.22
N GLY A 349 16.32 -32.36 -26.78
CA GLY A 349 16.73 -31.79 -25.51
C GLY A 349 16.02 -32.50 -24.35
N GLY A 350 16.68 -33.52 -23.77
CA GLY A 350 16.50 -33.96 -22.37
C GLY A 350 15.41 -34.99 -22.06
N ALA A 351 15.83 -36.24 -21.82
CA ALA A 351 15.66 -37.03 -20.58
C ALA A 351 15.92 -38.52 -20.87
N THR A 352 16.88 -39.09 -20.15
CA THR A 352 17.31 -40.49 -20.23
C THR A 352 16.25 -41.44 -19.70
N ASN A 353 15.52 -42.13 -20.58
CA ASN A 353 15.31 -43.58 -20.48
C ASN A 353 14.59 -44.14 -21.72
N LYS A 354 15.21 -45.18 -22.30
CA LYS A 354 14.78 -46.01 -23.44
C LYS A 354 14.21 -45.26 -24.65
N GLN A 355 15.11 -44.70 -25.45
CA GLN A 355 14.84 -44.48 -26.87
C GLN A 355 14.90 -45.81 -27.64
N SER A 356 13.98 -45.98 -28.59
CA SER A 356 13.97 -47.08 -29.54
C SER A 356 15.26 -47.11 -30.36
N SER A 357 15.75 -48.31 -30.66
CA SER A 357 17.05 -48.65 -31.25
C SER A 357 17.20 -48.27 -32.74
N GLY A 358 16.70 -47.10 -33.14
CA GLY A 358 16.94 -46.46 -34.45
C GLY A 358 17.33 -44.98 -34.34
N PHE A 359 17.39 -44.40 -33.14
CA PHE A 359 17.70 -43.00 -32.89
C PHE A 359 19.10 -42.85 -32.28
N PHE A 360 20.15 -43.01 -33.09
CA PHE A 360 21.51 -42.61 -32.71
C PHE A 360 21.98 -41.45 -33.59
N CYS A 361 22.31 -40.32 -32.98
CA CYS A 361 23.13 -39.28 -33.60
C CYS A 361 24.59 -39.56 -33.23
N GLN A 362 25.46 -39.72 -34.23
CA GLN A 362 26.91 -39.68 -34.02
C GLN A 362 27.35 -38.25 -33.65
N ALA A 363 28.35 -38.19 -32.78
CA ALA A 363 28.86 -37.01 -32.09
C ALA A 363 29.44 -35.94 -33.01
#